data_AF-A0A7D9EUK0-F1
#
_entry.id   AF-A0A7D9EUK0-F1
#
_cell.length_a   1.000
_cell.length_b   1.000
_cell.length_c   1.000
_cell.angle_alpha   90.00
_cell.angle_beta   90.00
_cell.angle_gamma   90.00
#
_symmetry.space_group_name_H-M   'P 1'
#
loop_
_entity.id
_entity.type
_entity.pdbx_description
1 polymer ?
#
loop_
_entity_poly.entity_id
_entity_poly.type
_entity_poly.pdbx_seq_one_letter_code
_entity_poly.pdbx_strand_id
1 'polypeptide(L)'
;MDWSEELGFEEFFIRVLNRTEEFAERIVRSDDEEYRSSVLSHVDLLERTAILPVQISQVVSNEADLQVLEGLRAVFVQLLDSFLRHFGNSSSRITRISFIPHQITPSEGAGRPSVNIPFELLEDLRGVGFAWEQIAKMFRVSRWTVMRRVQSYGLQGLSRFSSITDEQIDGIIHAYIGNHGSTTGESYMRGHFRALGYYVPRRR
;
A
#
# COMPACT_ATOMS: atom_id res chain seq x y z
N MET A 1 23.13 0.50 -34.51
CA MET A 1 23.36 0.23 -33.08
C MET A 1 23.21 1.59 -32.42
N ASP A 2 22.02 1.84 -31.89
CA ASP A 2 21.61 3.16 -31.40
C ASP A 2 22.04 3.28 -29.94
N TRP A 3 23.17 3.96 -29.73
CA TRP A 3 23.79 4.17 -28.42
C TRP A 3 22.96 5.09 -27.49
N SER A 4 21.83 5.62 -27.97
CA SER A 4 20.95 6.51 -27.19
C SER A 4 20.04 5.77 -26.20
N GLU A 5 19.71 4.49 -26.44
CA GLU A 5 18.87 3.70 -25.53
C GLU A 5 19.65 3.12 -24.33
N GLU A 6 20.93 2.73 -24.54
CA GLU A 6 21.79 2.21 -23.45
C GLU A 6 22.09 3.29 -22.39
N LEU A 7 22.28 4.54 -22.82
CA LEU A 7 22.50 5.68 -21.90
C LEU A 7 21.30 5.94 -20.98
N GLY A 8 20.08 5.65 -21.44
CA GLY A 8 18.86 5.89 -20.67
C GLY A 8 18.67 4.94 -19.48
N PHE A 9 19.11 3.68 -19.62
CA PHE A 9 19.00 2.70 -18.53
C PHE A 9 20.01 2.96 -17.42
N GLU A 10 21.27 3.24 -17.79
CA GLU A 10 22.30 3.57 -16.82
C GLU A 10 21.94 4.85 -16.04
N GLU A 11 21.51 5.90 -16.74
CA GLU A 11 21.07 7.15 -16.12
C GLU A 11 19.85 6.94 -15.21
N PHE A 12 18.91 6.07 -15.60
CA PHE A 12 17.78 5.68 -14.77
C PHE A 12 18.22 5.04 -13.45
N PHE A 13 19.10 4.03 -13.49
CA PHE A 13 19.57 3.34 -12.28
C PHE A 13 20.36 4.29 -11.37
N ILE A 14 21.24 5.12 -11.94
CA ILE A 14 21.98 6.15 -11.20
C ILE A 14 21.01 7.11 -10.51
N ARG A 15 19.96 7.56 -11.21
CA ARG A 15 18.95 8.45 -10.63
C ARG A 15 18.20 7.80 -9.47
N VAL A 16 17.87 6.52 -9.57
CA VAL A 16 17.23 5.76 -8.49
C VAL A 16 18.15 5.68 -7.27
N LEU A 17 19.44 5.39 -7.48
CA LEU A 17 20.44 5.31 -6.40
C LEU A 17 20.63 6.67 -5.71
N ASN A 18 20.90 7.73 -6.47
CA ASN A 18 21.10 9.09 -5.94
C ASN A 18 19.89 9.55 -5.11
N ARG A 19 18.67 9.27 -5.59
CA ARG A 19 17.46 9.62 -4.86
C ARG A 19 17.27 8.79 -3.59
N THR A 20 17.73 7.54 -3.58
CA THR A 20 17.73 6.68 -2.38
C THR A 20 18.65 7.24 -1.30
N GLU A 21 19.84 7.70 -1.71
CA GLU A 21 20.83 8.34 -0.84
C GLU A 21 20.31 9.68 -0.29
N GLU A 22 19.71 10.52 -1.14
CA GLU A 22 19.09 11.80 -0.72
C GLU A 22 18.06 11.60 0.40
N PHE A 23 17.22 10.56 0.30
CA PHE A 23 16.28 10.23 1.36
C PHE A 23 16.99 9.74 2.62
N ALA A 24 17.99 8.88 2.50
CA ALA A 24 18.73 8.34 3.64
C ALA A 24 19.46 9.42 4.46
N GLU A 25 19.90 10.51 3.82
CA GLU A 25 20.60 11.63 4.47
C GLU A 25 19.65 12.67 5.09
N ARG A 26 18.38 12.74 4.67
CA ARG A 26 17.42 13.72 5.19
C ARG A 26 16.93 13.35 6.59
N ILE A 27 17.32 14.17 7.57
CA ILE A 27 16.77 14.15 8.92
C ILE A 27 15.30 14.64 8.89
N VAL A 28 14.37 13.75 9.21
CA VAL A 28 12.92 14.00 9.18
C VAL A 28 12.49 14.94 10.31
N ARG A 29 11.79 16.03 9.98
CA ARG A 29 10.91 16.75 10.91
C ARG A 29 9.50 16.19 10.76
N SER A 30 8.81 15.92 11.87
CA SER A 30 7.81 14.85 11.96
C SER A 30 6.46 15.03 11.23
N ASP A 31 6.21 16.13 10.51
CA ASP A 31 4.87 16.45 9.97
C ASP A 31 4.83 16.91 8.49
N ASP A 32 5.83 16.54 7.68
CA ASP A 32 5.84 16.89 6.25
C ASP A 32 5.12 15.83 5.39
N GLU A 33 3.84 16.07 5.06
CA GLU A 33 3.04 15.21 4.17
C GLU A 33 3.64 15.07 2.76
N GLU A 34 4.26 16.14 2.24
CA GLU A 34 4.88 16.13 0.91
C GLU A 34 6.11 15.21 0.91
N TYR A 35 6.90 15.27 1.98
CA TYR A 35 8.02 14.35 2.19
C TYR A 35 7.55 12.90 2.28
N ARG A 36 6.49 12.61 3.06
CA ARG A 36 5.92 11.27 3.17
C ARG A 36 5.46 10.76 1.80
N SER A 37 4.77 11.58 1.03
CA SER A 37 4.33 11.24 -0.33
C SER A 37 5.52 10.95 -1.26
N SER A 38 6.58 11.77 -1.19
CA SER A 38 7.80 11.59 -1.98
C SER A 38 8.53 10.29 -1.63
N VAL A 39 8.69 9.97 -0.34
CA VAL A 39 9.27 8.69 0.14
C VAL A 39 8.45 7.51 -0.38
N LEU A 40 7.13 7.56 -0.27
CA LEU A 40 6.24 6.50 -0.74
C LEU A 40 6.31 6.30 -2.26
N SER A 41 6.39 7.37 -3.04
CA SER A 41 6.59 7.29 -4.49
C SER A 41 7.93 6.64 -4.85
N HIS A 42 8.96 6.86 -4.02
CA HIS A 42 10.28 6.28 -4.22
C HIS A 42 10.32 4.80 -3.84
N VAL A 43 9.57 4.38 -2.82
CA VAL A 43 9.38 2.95 -2.52
C VAL A 43 8.76 2.22 -3.72
N ASP A 44 7.70 2.76 -4.31
CA ASP A 44 7.09 2.17 -5.53
C ASP A 44 8.09 2.08 -6.68
N LEU A 45 8.94 3.12 -6.84
CA LEU A 45 9.98 3.13 -7.86
C LEU A 45 11.01 2.03 -7.61
N LEU A 46 11.51 1.88 -6.38
CA LEU A 46 12.45 0.82 -5.99
C LEU A 46 11.86 -0.58 -6.19
N GLU A 47 10.57 -0.78 -5.85
CA GLU A 47 9.88 -2.06 -6.10
C GLU A 47 9.83 -2.40 -7.59
N ARG A 48 9.50 -1.42 -8.44
CA ARG A 48 9.50 -1.61 -9.90
C ARG A 48 10.90 -1.89 -10.44
N THR A 49 11.91 -1.15 -9.97
CA THR A 49 13.31 -1.34 -10.37
C THR A 49 13.84 -2.71 -9.97
N ALA A 50 13.42 -3.27 -8.84
CA ALA A 50 13.79 -4.62 -8.42
C ALA A 50 13.16 -5.73 -9.29
N ILE A 51 12.00 -5.46 -9.90
CA ILE A 51 11.29 -6.41 -10.79
C ILE A 51 11.81 -6.32 -12.22
N LEU A 52 12.30 -5.16 -12.65
CA LEU A 52 12.75 -4.87 -14.01
C LEU A 52 13.74 -5.93 -14.56
N PRO A 53 14.79 -6.37 -13.83
CA PRO A 53 15.70 -7.39 -14.32
C PRO A 53 15.05 -8.75 -14.59
N VAL A 54 14.01 -9.10 -13.83
CA VAL A 54 13.22 -10.34 -14.04
C VAL A 54 12.40 -10.26 -15.33
N GLN A 55 11.94 -9.06 -15.69
CA GLN A 55 11.22 -8.85 -16.95
C GLN A 55 12.17 -8.91 -18.14
N ILE A 56 13.37 -8.30 -18.02
CA ILE A 56 14.40 -8.37 -19.07
C ILE A 56 14.89 -9.81 -19.24
N SER A 57 15.03 -10.59 -18.17
CA SER A 57 15.48 -11.98 -18.27
C SER A 57 14.52 -12.90 -19.05
N GLN A 58 13.29 -12.47 -19.32
CA GLN A 58 12.35 -13.23 -20.16
C GLN A 58 12.66 -13.09 -21.66
N VAL A 59 13.40 -12.06 -22.05
CA VAL A 59 13.69 -11.70 -23.44
C VAL A 59 15.15 -11.97 -23.82
N VAL A 60 16.01 -12.13 -22.82
CA VAL A 60 17.45 -12.40 -22.97
C VAL A 60 17.72 -13.89 -22.81
N SER A 61 18.50 -14.47 -23.72
CA SER A 61 18.85 -15.91 -23.72
C SER A 61 20.31 -16.20 -23.39
N ASN A 62 21.13 -15.15 -23.24
CA ASN A 62 22.55 -15.27 -22.93
C ASN A 62 22.78 -15.47 -21.42
N GLU A 63 23.45 -16.55 -21.05
CA GLU A 63 23.75 -16.92 -19.66
C GLU A 63 24.53 -15.84 -18.89
N ALA A 64 25.48 -15.17 -19.54
CA ALA A 64 26.26 -14.10 -18.91
C ALA A 64 25.38 -12.90 -18.56
N ASP A 65 24.47 -12.53 -19.45
CA ASP A 65 23.54 -11.42 -19.25
C ASP A 65 22.49 -11.77 -18.17
N LEU A 66 22.05 -13.02 -18.12
CA LEU A 66 21.16 -13.52 -17.05
C LEU A 66 21.81 -13.42 -15.67
N GLN A 67 23.10 -13.76 -15.54
CA GLN A 67 23.83 -13.61 -14.29
C GLN A 67 23.96 -12.14 -13.86
N VAL A 68 24.21 -11.23 -14.80
CA VAL A 68 24.27 -9.79 -14.51
C VAL A 68 22.91 -9.27 -14.04
N LEU A 69 21.82 -9.68 -14.69
CA LEU A 69 20.45 -9.30 -14.31
C LEU A 69 20.06 -9.85 -12.93
N GLU A 70 20.47 -11.08 -12.59
CA GLU A 70 20.25 -11.66 -11.27
C GLU A 70 21.02 -10.89 -10.18
N GLY A 71 22.29 -10.54 -10.44
CA GLY A 71 23.08 -9.69 -9.56
C GLY A 71 22.43 -8.32 -9.34
N LEU A 72 21.99 -7.67 -10.42
CA LEU A 72 21.33 -6.37 -10.37
C LEU A 72 20.03 -6.43 -9.56
N ARG A 73 19.21 -7.46 -9.79
CA ARG A 73 18.00 -7.73 -9.00
C ARG A 73 18.34 -7.87 -7.52
N ALA A 74 19.35 -8.67 -7.18
CA ALA A 74 19.72 -8.92 -5.79
C ALA A 74 20.10 -7.63 -5.07
N VAL A 75 20.85 -6.74 -5.74
CA VAL A 75 21.22 -5.41 -5.20
C VAL A 75 19.98 -4.56 -4.96
N PHE A 76 19.07 -4.42 -5.93
CA PHE A 76 17.87 -3.59 -5.76
C PHE A 76 16.89 -4.15 -4.72
N VAL A 77 16.78 -5.48 -4.59
CA VAL A 77 15.99 -6.11 -3.52
C VAL A 77 16.59 -5.80 -2.15
N GLN A 78 17.91 -5.89 -1.99
CA GLN A 78 18.59 -5.53 -0.73
C GLN A 78 18.44 -4.05 -0.41
N LEU A 79 18.55 -3.18 -1.41
CA LEU A 79 18.38 -1.74 -1.26
C LEU A 79 16.95 -1.41 -0.81
N LEU A 80 15.94 -1.99 -1.47
CA LEU A 80 14.54 -1.84 -1.09
C LEU A 80 14.30 -2.30 0.35
N ASP A 81 14.84 -3.45 0.75
CA ASP A 81 14.66 -3.97 2.12
C ASP A 81 15.34 -3.07 3.16
N SER A 82 16.54 -2.57 2.87
CA SER A 82 17.24 -1.59 3.71
C SER A 82 16.45 -0.29 3.84
N PHE A 83 15.92 0.21 2.72
CA PHE A 83 15.10 1.42 2.68
C PHE A 83 13.79 1.26 3.45
N LEU A 84 13.10 0.13 3.29
CA LEU A 84 11.91 -0.21 4.05
C LEU A 84 12.21 -0.42 5.53
N ARG A 85 13.39 -0.91 5.92
CA ARG A 85 13.79 -0.97 7.34
C ARG A 85 14.05 0.42 7.91
N HIS A 86 14.61 1.32 7.12
CA HIS A 86 14.87 2.71 7.53
C HIS A 86 13.58 3.54 7.63
N PHE A 87 12.66 3.39 6.67
CA PHE A 87 11.43 4.19 6.57
C PHE A 87 10.16 3.46 6.99
N GLY A 88 10.20 2.16 7.29
CA GLY A 88 9.02 1.34 7.61
C GLY A 88 8.30 1.76 8.89
N ASN A 89 8.97 2.52 9.76
CA ASN A 89 8.34 3.18 10.91
C ASN A 89 7.71 4.54 10.55
N SER A 90 8.16 5.17 9.46
CA SER A 90 7.73 6.50 8.98
C SER A 90 6.66 6.42 7.89
N SER A 91 6.61 5.33 7.13
CA SER A 91 5.87 5.21 5.88
C SER A 91 5.12 3.88 5.80
N SER A 92 4.04 3.75 6.54
CA SER A 92 3.07 2.66 6.40
C SER A 92 2.30 2.79 5.09
N ARG A 93 2.87 2.31 3.97
CA ARG A 93 2.08 1.89 2.80
C ARG A 93 1.72 0.41 2.93
N ILE A 94 0.43 0.15 2.99
CA ILE A 94 -0.17 -1.18 2.98
C ILE A 94 -0.15 -1.70 1.54
N THR A 95 1.01 -2.11 1.01
CA THR A 95 1.10 -2.80 -0.29
C THR A 95 1.62 -4.24 -0.19
N ARG A 96 2.04 -4.66 0.99
CA ARG A 96 2.08 -6.08 1.35
C ARG A 96 0.92 -6.34 2.29
N ILE A 97 0.33 -7.53 2.22
CA ILE A 97 -0.23 -8.13 3.43
C ILE A 97 0.99 -8.29 4.34
N SER A 98 1.38 -7.21 5.03
CA SER A 98 2.28 -7.29 6.14
C SER A 98 1.61 -8.31 7.05
N PHE A 99 2.31 -9.42 7.27
CA PHE A 99 2.01 -10.23 8.43
C PHE A 99 2.16 -9.28 9.59
N ILE A 100 1.05 -8.69 10.05
CA ILE A 100 1.02 -7.90 11.27
C ILE A 100 1.39 -8.94 12.33
N PRO A 101 2.63 -8.92 12.86
CA PRO A 101 3.01 -9.86 13.88
C PRO A 101 2.03 -9.62 15.00
N HIS A 102 1.29 -10.66 15.38
CA HIS A 102 0.35 -10.53 16.46
C HIS A 102 1.19 -10.21 17.70
N GLN A 103 1.01 -9.02 18.26
CA GLN A 103 1.58 -8.73 19.56
C GLN A 103 0.83 -9.62 20.55
N ILE A 104 1.44 -10.75 20.85
CA ILE A 104 0.97 -11.66 21.88
C ILE A 104 1.33 -10.98 23.19
N THR A 105 0.34 -10.45 23.89
CA THR A 105 0.55 -9.96 25.26
C THR A 105 0.77 -11.16 26.18
N PRO A 106 1.81 -11.17 27.03
CA PRO A 106 1.91 -12.13 28.11
C PRO A 106 0.62 -12.07 28.93
N SER A 107 -0.10 -13.19 29.01
CA SER A 107 -1.23 -13.32 29.90
C SER A 107 -0.68 -13.45 31.32
N GLU A 108 -0.99 -12.51 32.22
CA GLU A 108 -0.65 -12.64 33.66
C GLU A 108 -1.44 -13.76 34.37
N GLY A 109 -2.30 -14.50 33.65
CA GLY A 109 -3.03 -15.66 34.16
C GLY A 109 -2.94 -16.90 33.26
N ALA A 110 -3.37 -18.06 33.80
CA ALA A 110 -3.45 -19.31 33.04
C ALA A 110 -4.48 -19.21 31.90
N GLY A 111 -4.02 -19.23 30.65
CA GLY A 111 -4.88 -19.17 29.47
C GLY A 111 -4.12 -18.99 28.15
N ARG A 112 -4.79 -19.22 27.01
CA ARG A 112 -4.24 -18.95 25.68
C ARG A 112 -3.95 -17.44 25.55
N PRO A 113 -2.74 -17.04 25.10
CA PRO A 113 -2.40 -15.63 25.01
C PRO A 113 -3.37 -14.84 24.13
N SER A 114 -3.76 -13.65 24.59
CA SER A 114 -4.67 -12.78 23.85
C SER A 114 -3.96 -12.16 22.65
N VAL A 115 -4.61 -12.16 21.49
CA VAL A 115 -4.14 -11.39 20.34
C VAL A 115 -4.44 -9.91 20.63
N ASN A 116 -3.40 -9.08 20.65
CA ASN A 116 -3.58 -7.63 20.70
C ASN A 116 -3.86 -7.11 19.28
N ILE A 117 -5.03 -6.52 19.09
CA ILE A 117 -5.39 -5.78 17.88
C ILE A 117 -5.52 -4.32 18.32
N PRO A 118 -4.62 -3.43 17.85
CA PRO A 118 -4.67 -2.00 18.18
C PRO A 118 -5.99 -1.35 17.73
N PHE A 119 -6.37 -0.30 18.44
CA PHE A 119 -7.57 0.48 18.16
C PHE A 119 -7.50 1.13 16.77
N GLU A 120 -6.39 1.80 16.52
CA GLU A 120 -6.10 2.60 15.33
C GLU A 120 -6.22 1.72 14.08
N LEU A 121 -5.71 0.49 14.18
CA LEU A 121 -5.73 -0.47 13.09
C LEU A 121 -7.15 -0.97 12.75
N LEU A 122 -8.03 -1.09 13.75
CA LEU A 122 -9.43 -1.44 13.52
C LEU A 122 -10.20 -0.27 12.91
N GLU A 123 -9.92 0.95 13.35
CA GLU A 123 -10.50 2.18 12.82
C GLU A 123 -10.07 2.41 11.36
N ASP A 124 -8.77 2.35 11.07
CA ASP A 124 -8.20 2.52 9.73
C ASP A 124 -8.76 1.49 8.75
N LEU A 125 -8.68 0.20 9.08
CA LEU A 125 -9.18 -0.85 8.20
C LEU A 125 -10.69 -0.71 7.96
N ARG A 126 -11.44 -0.24 8.96
CA ARG A 126 -12.86 0.01 8.81
C ARG A 126 -13.15 1.23 7.94
N GLY A 127 -12.39 2.31 8.10
CA GLY A 127 -12.48 3.54 7.31
C GLY A 127 -12.11 3.32 5.84
N VAL A 128 -11.14 2.43 5.58
CA VAL A 128 -10.78 1.96 4.22
C VAL A 128 -11.83 0.98 3.65
N GLY A 129 -12.95 0.76 4.34
CA GLY A 129 -14.11 0.05 3.79
C GLY A 129 -14.09 -1.47 3.96
N PHE A 130 -13.16 -2.03 4.73
CA PHE A 130 -13.16 -3.48 5.01
C PHE A 130 -14.32 -3.88 5.94
N ALA A 131 -14.89 -5.05 5.66
CA ALA A 131 -15.83 -5.69 6.56
C ALA A 131 -15.11 -6.32 7.75
N TRP A 132 -15.75 -6.39 8.91
CA TRP A 132 -15.18 -7.02 10.11
C TRP A 132 -14.77 -8.48 9.88
N GLU A 133 -15.46 -9.19 8.98
CA GLU A 133 -15.10 -10.55 8.51
C GLU A 133 -13.77 -10.57 7.76
N GLN A 134 -13.51 -9.57 6.93
CA GLN A 134 -12.25 -9.46 6.17
C GLN A 134 -11.10 -9.11 7.12
N ILE A 135 -11.35 -8.17 8.05
CA ILE A 135 -10.41 -7.78 9.10
C ILE A 135 -10.03 -9.01 9.95
N ALA A 136 -11.01 -9.81 10.37
CA ALA A 136 -10.74 -11.05 11.12
C ALA A 136 -9.85 -12.03 10.35
N LYS A 137 -10.04 -12.15 9.03
CA LYS A 137 -9.19 -12.98 8.16
C LYS A 137 -7.76 -12.44 8.06
N MET A 138 -7.58 -11.11 7.98
CA MET A 138 -6.26 -10.48 7.97
C MET A 138 -5.48 -10.81 9.25
N PHE A 139 -6.16 -10.77 10.39
CA PHE A 139 -5.62 -11.16 11.70
C PHE A 139 -5.73 -12.67 11.97
N ARG A 140 -6.16 -13.53 11.05
CA ARG A 140 -6.28 -14.99 11.30
C ARG A 140 -6.97 -15.35 12.64
N VAL A 141 -7.89 -14.51 13.10
CA VAL A 141 -8.68 -14.72 14.33
C VAL A 141 -10.13 -14.97 13.98
N SER A 142 -10.90 -15.45 14.95
CA SER A 142 -12.34 -15.50 14.80
C SER A 142 -12.92 -14.09 14.69
N ARG A 143 -13.99 -13.93 13.91
CA ARG A 143 -14.80 -12.69 13.88
C ARG A 143 -15.15 -12.22 15.29
N TRP A 144 -15.45 -13.16 16.18
CA TRP A 144 -15.78 -12.89 17.57
C TRP A 144 -14.65 -12.16 18.33
N THR A 145 -13.39 -12.49 18.05
CA THR A 145 -12.23 -11.82 18.66
C THR A 145 -12.16 -10.35 18.24
N VAL A 146 -12.40 -10.06 16.96
CA VAL A 146 -12.48 -8.69 16.44
C VAL A 146 -13.68 -7.95 17.06
N MET A 147 -14.86 -8.57 17.10
CA MET A 147 -16.06 -7.95 17.65
C MET A 147 -15.93 -7.60 19.14
N ARG A 148 -15.26 -8.44 19.94
CA ARG A 148 -14.95 -8.12 21.34
C ARG A 148 -14.08 -6.88 21.47
N ARG A 149 -13.07 -6.72 20.60
CA ARG A 149 -12.20 -5.53 20.57
C ARG A 149 -12.95 -4.29 20.09
N VAL A 150 -13.78 -4.42 19.07
CA VAL A 150 -14.68 -3.36 18.60
C VAL A 150 -15.58 -2.88 19.74
N GLN A 151 -16.13 -3.81 20.54
CA GLN A 151 -16.95 -3.46 21.69
C GLN A 151 -16.15 -2.80 22.81
N SER A 152 -14.97 -3.32 23.16
CA SER A 152 -14.13 -2.73 24.21
C SER A 152 -13.65 -1.33 23.87
N TYR A 153 -13.51 -1.02 22.58
CA TYR A 153 -13.07 0.29 22.12
C TYR A 153 -14.21 1.23 21.67
N GLY A 154 -15.47 0.81 21.74
CA GLY A 154 -16.59 1.67 21.33
C GLY A 154 -16.75 1.87 19.81
N LEU A 155 -16.19 0.98 18.98
CA LEU A 155 -16.14 1.11 17.52
C LEU A 155 -17.39 0.57 16.79
N GLN A 156 -18.44 0.20 17.51
CA GLN A 156 -19.65 -0.40 16.92
C GLN A 156 -20.35 0.52 15.91
N GLY A 157 -20.21 1.84 16.08
CA GLY A 157 -20.80 2.87 15.22
C GLY A 157 -20.02 3.14 13.93
N LEU A 158 -18.82 2.60 13.76
CA LEU A 158 -18.01 2.87 12.57
C LEU A 158 -18.65 2.23 11.32
N SER A 159 -19.09 3.10 10.42
CA SER A 159 -19.54 2.71 9.09
C SER A 159 -18.34 2.40 8.21
N ARG A 160 -18.46 1.35 7.39
CA ARG A 160 -17.53 1.11 6.26
C ARG A 160 -17.80 2.00 5.05
N PHE A 161 -18.96 2.65 5.05
CA PHE A 161 -19.41 3.50 3.95
C PHE A 161 -19.24 4.96 4.34
N SER A 162 -18.80 5.75 3.38
CA SER A 162 -18.61 7.19 3.57
C SER A 162 -19.94 7.90 3.77
N SER A 163 -19.93 8.91 4.64
CA SER A 163 -21.06 9.83 4.86
C SER A 163 -21.13 10.89 3.75
N ILE A 164 -21.31 10.44 2.50
CA ILE A 164 -21.50 11.31 1.33
C ILE A 164 -23.00 11.52 1.10
N THR A 165 -23.44 12.71 0.66
CA THR A 165 -24.87 12.95 0.32
C THR A 165 -25.20 12.50 -1.10
N ASP A 166 -26.48 12.38 -1.42
CA ASP A 166 -26.90 11.94 -2.75
C ASP A 166 -26.59 13.01 -3.81
N GLU A 167 -26.68 14.30 -3.45
CA GLU A 167 -26.31 15.41 -4.33
C GLU A 167 -24.81 15.40 -4.65
N GLN A 168 -23.97 15.04 -3.67
CA GLN A 168 -22.53 14.88 -3.88
C GLN A 168 -22.22 13.67 -4.77
N ILE A 169 -22.95 12.57 -4.59
CA ILE A 169 -22.86 11.39 -5.46
C ILE A 169 -23.22 11.77 -6.90
N ASP A 170 -24.35 12.43 -7.11
CA ASP A 170 -24.82 12.85 -8.42
C ASP A 170 -23.85 13.82 -9.09
N GLY A 171 -23.31 14.78 -8.34
CA GLY A 171 -22.29 15.71 -8.83
C GLY A 171 -21.03 14.98 -9.34
N ILE A 172 -20.53 14.00 -8.59
CA ILE A 172 -19.39 13.18 -9.00
C ILE A 172 -19.74 12.34 -10.23
N ILE A 173 -20.94 11.77 -10.29
CA ILE A 173 -21.41 10.97 -11.43
C ILE A 173 -21.47 11.83 -12.69
N HIS A 174 -22.09 13.01 -12.61
CA HIS A 174 -22.22 13.94 -13.73
C HIS A 174 -20.86 14.43 -14.23
N ALA A 175 -19.95 14.80 -13.31
CA ALA A 175 -18.60 15.22 -13.67
C ALA A 175 -17.83 14.10 -14.37
N TYR A 176 -17.93 12.86 -13.86
CA TYR A 176 -17.27 11.71 -14.47
C TYR A 176 -17.80 11.44 -15.88
N ILE A 177 -19.13 11.40 -16.06
CA ILE A 177 -19.77 11.17 -17.37
C ILE A 177 -19.42 12.28 -18.35
N GLY A 178 -19.38 13.54 -17.90
CA GLY A 178 -18.99 14.68 -18.74
C GLY A 178 -17.57 14.55 -19.30
N ASN A 179 -16.64 14.02 -18.51
CA ASN A 179 -15.23 13.89 -18.88
C ASN A 179 -14.91 12.60 -19.66
N HIS A 180 -15.69 11.52 -19.49
CA HIS A 180 -15.34 10.18 -20.01
C HIS A 180 -16.41 9.58 -20.94
N GLY A 181 -17.56 10.22 -21.10
CA GLY A 181 -18.68 9.75 -21.91
C GLY A 181 -19.66 8.82 -21.18
N SER A 182 -20.84 8.64 -21.78
CA SER A 182 -21.99 7.94 -21.21
C SER A 182 -21.92 6.41 -21.24
N THR A 183 -20.88 5.82 -21.85
CA THR A 183 -20.69 4.36 -21.94
C THR A 183 -20.04 3.76 -20.68
N THR A 184 -19.95 4.52 -19.60
CA THR A 184 -19.33 4.09 -18.36
C THR A 184 -20.26 3.21 -17.53
N GLY A 185 -19.88 1.94 -17.34
CA GLY A 185 -20.59 1.03 -16.46
C GLY A 185 -20.35 1.29 -14.97
N GLU A 186 -21.25 0.77 -14.12
CA GLU A 186 -21.21 0.87 -12.65
C GLU A 186 -19.85 0.48 -12.04
N SER A 187 -19.16 -0.51 -12.61
CA SER A 187 -17.84 -0.96 -12.13
C SER A 187 -16.78 0.14 -12.19
N TYR A 188 -16.79 0.96 -13.25
CA TYR A 188 -15.87 2.08 -13.43
C TYR A 188 -16.23 3.23 -12.47
N MET A 189 -17.52 3.55 -12.34
CA MET A 189 -18.00 4.55 -11.38
C MET A 189 -17.61 4.18 -9.95
N ARG A 190 -17.81 2.93 -9.57
CA ARG A 190 -17.38 2.41 -8.25
C ARG A 190 -15.87 2.47 -8.06
N GLY A 191 -15.10 2.20 -9.12
CA GLY A 191 -13.65 2.37 -9.11
C GLY A 191 -13.25 3.83 -8.88
N HIS A 192 -13.94 4.76 -9.56
CA HIS A 192 -13.72 6.18 -9.43
C HIS A 192 -14.03 6.70 -8.02
N PHE A 193 -15.17 6.33 -7.43
CA PHE A 193 -15.48 6.66 -6.03
C PHE A 193 -14.40 6.17 -5.07
N ARG A 194 -13.89 4.94 -5.25
CA ARG A 194 -12.79 4.41 -4.43
C ARG A 194 -11.50 5.19 -4.61
N ALA A 195 -11.17 5.60 -5.82
CA ALA A 195 -9.99 6.43 -6.10
C ALA A 195 -10.08 7.80 -5.43
N LEU A 196 -11.30 8.34 -5.27
CA LEU A 196 -11.58 9.55 -4.48
C LEU A 196 -11.67 9.30 -2.97
N GLY A 197 -11.46 8.08 -2.49
CA GLY A 197 -11.56 7.72 -1.07
C GLY A 197 -13.00 7.48 -0.57
N TYR A 198 -13.99 7.49 -1.45
CA TYR A 198 -15.38 7.24 -1.08
C TYR A 198 -15.77 5.77 -1.23
N TYR A 199 -16.33 5.21 -0.16
CA TYR A 199 -16.96 3.89 -0.15
C TYR A 199 -18.47 4.06 -0.14
N VAL A 200 -19.09 3.95 -1.32
CA VAL A 200 -20.54 4.11 -1.50
C VAL A 200 -21.22 2.73 -1.59
N PRO A 201 -22.38 2.52 -0.92
CA PRO A 201 -23.15 1.29 -1.09
C PRO A 201 -23.71 1.18 -2.52
N ARG A 202 -23.81 -0.05 -3.04
CA ARG A 202 -24.30 -0.30 -4.41
C ARG A 202 -25.76 0.10 -4.61
N ARG A 203 -26.56 -0.02 -3.57
CA ARG A 203 -27.95 0.41 -3.54
C ARG A 203 -28.08 1.32 -2.32
N ARG A 204 -28.62 2.50 -2.57
CA ARG A 204 -28.93 3.49 -1.56
C ARG A 204 -30.40 3.85 -1.70
#